data_AF-A0A494WCN9-F1
#
_entry.id   AF-A0A494WCN9-F1
#
_cell.length_a   1.000
_cell.length_b   1.000
_cell.length_c   1.000
_cell.angle_alpha   90.00
_cell.angle_beta   90.00
_cell.angle_gamma   90.00
#
_symmetry.space_group_name_H-M   'P 1'
#
loop_
_entity.id
_entity.type
_entity.pdbx_description
1 polymer ?
#
loop_
_entity_poly.entity_id
_entity_poly.type
_entity_poly.pdbx_seq_one_letter_code
_entity_poly.pdbx_strand_id
1 'polypeptide(L)'
;MCRCPAHADSDPSLSIRQGDRGILVTCFAGCAREDVLRELRRVRPGRHFPAPSSTEGRGRGDPQRVWDQGTEIIGTLGETYLRGRHLVPLVQGLRFHPRCPYLPKPRTQFLPALLVPVQEGQRLTAIQRIFLDPDGRYTRKVMLGTPGRGAWQGARPADILGIAEGFETARAFTLLRGIPCWASLGARRLHQLQIPASVTRLFVAGDNDPEGRRAMAQAMECYARPDLDLVEALPPAPFKDWARVLEAEAQAGRR
;
A
#
# COMPACT_ATOMS: atom_id res chain seq x y z
N MET A 1 -0.42 -4.66 -18.64
CA MET A 1 -0.83 -5.65 -19.64
C MET A 1 -0.47 -5.09 -21.00
N CYS A 2 -0.08 -5.94 -21.93
CA CYS A 2 0.26 -5.58 -23.30
C CYS A 2 -0.55 -6.46 -24.28
N ARG A 3 -0.46 -6.15 -25.56
CA ARG A 3 -1.01 -7.00 -26.63
C ARG A 3 -0.27 -8.33 -26.67
N CYS A 4 -1.01 -9.41 -26.90
CA CYS A 4 -0.42 -10.73 -26.98
C CYS A 4 0.20 -10.91 -28.37
N PRO A 5 1.50 -11.26 -28.48
CA PRO A 5 2.12 -11.44 -29.80
C PRO A 5 1.67 -12.73 -30.50
N ALA A 6 0.99 -13.64 -29.80
CA ALA A 6 0.53 -14.92 -30.34
C ALA A 6 -0.84 -14.85 -31.04
N HIS A 7 -1.51 -13.70 -31.03
CA HIS A 7 -2.71 -13.46 -31.84
C HIS A 7 -2.85 -11.98 -32.19
N ALA A 8 -3.79 -11.63 -33.05
CA ALA A 8 -4.15 -10.24 -33.30
C ALA A 8 -5.19 -9.78 -32.26
N ASP A 9 -4.79 -8.89 -31.34
CA ASP A 9 -5.70 -8.17 -30.45
C ASP A 9 -5.61 -6.65 -30.63
N SER A 10 -6.77 -6.00 -30.49
CA SER A 10 -6.87 -4.54 -30.38
C SER A 10 -6.71 -4.08 -28.92
N ASP A 11 -7.08 -4.93 -27.96
CA ASP A 11 -7.05 -4.65 -26.52
C ASP A 11 -5.96 -5.47 -25.80
N PRO A 12 -5.24 -4.91 -24.80
CA PRO A 12 -4.18 -5.63 -24.09
C PRO A 12 -4.68 -6.90 -23.36
N SER A 13 -4.30 -8.08 -23.84
CA SER A 13 -4.71 -9.38 -23.29
C SER A 13 -3.59 -10.15 -22.56
N LEU A 14 -2.35 -9.68 -22.61
CA LEU A 14 -1.17 -10.38 -22.06
C LEU A 14 -0.65 -9.70 -20.78
N SER A 15 -0.44 -10.49 -19.73
CA SER A 15 0.37 -10.12 -18.56
C SER A 15 1.74 -10.77 -18.65
N ILE A 16 2.80 -9.95 -18.59
CA ILE A 16 4.18 -10.39 -18.45
C ILE A 16 4.70 -9.89 -17.11
N ARG A 17 5.35 -10.77 -16.34
CA ARG A 17 5.95 -10.43 -15.04
C ARG A 17 7.30 -11.12 -14.90
N GLN A 18 8.22 -10.49 -14.17
CA GLN A 18 9.41 -11.18 -13.70
C GLN A 18 9.01 -12.09 -12.53
N GLY A 19 9.30 -13.39 -12.65
CA GLY A 19 9.26 -14.35 -11.55
C GLY A 19 10.66 -14.71 -11.07
N ASP A 20 10.73 -15.48 -9.99
CA ASP A 20 11.99 -15.78 -9.29
C ASP A 20 12.98 -16.62 -10.13
N ARG A 21 12.47 -17.35 -11.15
CA ARG A 21 13.28 -18.22 -12.03
C ARG A 21 13.13 -17.89 -13.52
N GLY A 22 12.44 -16.82 -13.88
CA GLY A 22 12.19 -16.45 -15.27
C GLY A 22 10.93 -15.62 -15.46
N ILE A 23 10.58 -15.35 -16.72
CA ILE A 23 9.38 -14.57 -17.03
C ILE A 23 8.10 -15.42 -16.92
N LEU A 24 7.10 -14.86 -16.25
CA LEU A 24 5.76 -15.40 -16.16
C LEU A 24 4.88 -14.69 -17.18
N VAL A 25 4.24 -15.46 -18.05
CA VAL A 25 3.33 -14.94 -19.08
C VAL A 25 1.95 -15.56 -18.92
N THR A 26 0.91 -14.75 -19.05
CA THR A 26 -0.48 -15.19 -19.00
C THR A 26 -1.30 -14.41 -20.02
N CYS A 27 -1.79 -15.10 -21.05
CA CYS A 27 -2.73 -14.53 -22.00
C CYS A 27 -4.16 -14.78 -21.49
N PHE A 28 -4.91 -13.71 -21.24
CA PHE A 28 -6.31 -13.79 -20.79
C PHE A 28 -7.30 -14.01 -21.93
N ALA A 29 -6.84 -13.91 -23.18
CA ALA A 29 -7.61 -14.27 -24.38
C ALA A 29 -7.48 -15.75 -24.77
N GLY A 30 -6.73 -16.55 -23.99
CA GLY A 30 -6.69 -18.01 -24.13
C GLY A 30 -5.53 -18.59 -24.94
N CYS A 31 -4.52 -17.80 -25.31
CA CYS A 31 -3.32 -18.36 -25.96
C CYS A 31 -2.56 -19.29 -25.00
N ALA A 32 -2.04 -20.40 -25.54
CA ALA A 32 -1.12 -21.26 -24.81
C ALA A 32 0.16 -20.50 -24.45
N ARG A 33 0.69 -20.77 -23.26
CA ARG A 33 1.90 -20.12 -22.74
C ARG A 33 3.09 -20.30 -23.69
N GLU A 34 3.21 -21.48 -24.27
CA GLU A 34 4.30 -21.89 -25.15
C GLU A 34 4.32 -21.06 -26.43
N ASP A 35 3.15 -20.74 -26.99
CA ASP A 35 3.03 -19.90 -28.19
C ASP A 35 3.42 -18.45 -27.88
N VAL A 36 2.99 -17.92 -26.74
CA VAL A 36 3.40 -16.58 -26.28
C VAL A 36 4.91 -16.50 -26.12
N LEU A 37 5.52 -17.50 -25.47
CA LEU A 37 6.98 -17.55 -25.29
C LEU A 37 7.71 -17.73 -26.62
N ARG A 38 7.17 -18.51 -27.56
CA ARG A 38 7.74 -18.69 -28.90
C ARG A 38 7.81 -17.36 -29.65
N GLU A 39 6.76 -16.55 -29.59
CA GLU A 39 6.75 -15.24 -30.23
C GLU A 39 7.64 -14.22 -29.51
N LEU A 40 7.67 -14.23 -28.17
CA LEU A 40 8.58 -13.37 -27.41
C LEU A 40 10.06 -13.67 -27.68
N ARG A 41 10.44 -14.91 -27.99
CA ARG A 41 11.82 -15.27 -28.41
C ARG A 41 12.25 -14.58 -29.70
N ARG A 42 11.31 -14.11 -30.53
CA ARG A 42 11.62 -13.38 -31.77
C ARG A 42 12.01 -11.92 -31.50
N VAL A 43 11.72 -11.41 -30.31
CA VAL A 43 12.11 -10.05 -29.89
C VAL A 43 13.62 -10.04 -29.65
N ARG A 44 14.36 -9.31 -30.48
CA ARG A 44 15.81 -9.17 -30.34
C ARG A 44 16.16 -8.25 -29.16
N PRO A 45 16.90 -8.72 -28.14
CA PRO A 45 17.42 -7.86 -27.08
C PRO A 45 18.36 -6.79 -27.67
N GLY A 46 18.34 -5.57 -27.12
CA GLY A 46 19.23 -4.47 -27.55
C GLY A 46 18.57 -3.37 -28.38
N ARG A 47 17.32 -3.56 -28.84
CA ARG A 47 16.50 -2.44 -29.30
C ARG A 47 15.85 -1.75 -28.12
N HIS A 48 16.20 -0.49 -27.89
CA HIS A 48 15.50 0.37 -26.94
C HIS A 48 14.18 0.77 -27.58
N PHE A 49 13.08 0.20 -27.09
CA PHE A 49 11.76 0.75 -27.39
C PHE A 49 11.57 1.95 -26.47
N PRO A 50 11.09 3.10 -26.96
CA PRO A 50 10.66 4.16 -26.06
C PRO A 50 9.70 3.54 -25.07
N ALA A 51 9.91 3.82 -23.78
CA ALA A 51 8.93 3.43 -22.77
C ALA A 51 7.57 3.89 -23.29
N PRO A 52 6.53 3.04 -23.32
CA PRO A 52 5.21 3.49 -23.71
C PRO A 52 4.97 4.74 -22.88
N SER A 53 4.66 5.86 -23.55
CA SER A 53 4.28 7.08 -22.86
C SER A 53 3.30 6.64 -21.81
N SER A 54 3.60 6.96 -20.55
CA SER A 54 2.70 6.66 -19.45
C SER A 54 1.42 7.40 -19.80
N THR A 55 0.52 6.71 -20.48
CA THR A 55 -0.84 7.11 -20.66
C THR A 55 -1.39 6.96 -19.26
N GLU A 56 -1.23 8.04 -18.50
CA GLU A 56 -2.07 8.35 -17.38
C GLU A 56 -3.49 7.94 -17.76
N GLY A 57 -4.07 6.99 -17.02
CA GLY A 57 -5.52 6.85 -16.99
C GLY A 57 -6.20 5.87 -17.96
N ARG A 58 -5.55 4.81 -18.49
CA ARG A 58 -6.32 3.70 -19.11
C ARG A 58 -5.95 2.33 -18.55
N GLY A 59 -6.46 2.01 -17.36
CA GLY A 59 -6.53 0.62 -16.89
C GLY A 59 -6.55 0.36 -15.38
N ARG A 60 -6.24 1.35 -14.53
CA ARG A 60 -6.45 1.25 -13.07
C ARG A 60 -7.38 2.40 -12.71
N GLY A 61 -8.56 2.11 -12.17
CA GLY A 61 -9.59 3.12 -11.92
C GLY A 61 -9.04 4.35 -11.19
N ASP A 62 -9.63 5.51 -11.48
CA ASP A 62 -9.23 6.80 -10.91
C ASP A 62 -9.36 6.78 -9.37
N PRO A 63 -8.25 6.85 -8.62
CA PRO A 63 -8.28 6.86 -7.16
C PRO A 63 -8.93 8.14 -6.61
N GLN A 64 -8.80 9.28 -7.31
CA GLN A 64 -9.40 10.55 -6.91
C GLN A 64 -10.93 10.44 -6.95
N ARG A 65 -11.48 9.90 -8.04
CA ARG A 65 -12.93 9.68 -8.15
C ARG A 65 -13.49 8.78 -7.04
N VAL A 66 -12.79 7.70 -6.68
CA VAL A 66 -13.26 6.81 -5.58
C VAL A 66 -13.10 7.49 -4.23
N TRP A 67 -12.03 8.28 -4.04
CA TRP A 67 -11.83 9.07 -2.83
C TRP A 67 -12.93 10.11 -2.62
N ASP A 68 -13.33 10.82 -3.67
CA ASP A 68 -14.37 11.87 -3.63
C ASP A 68 -15.77 11.31 -3.38
N GLN A 69 -15.99 10.03 -3.66
CA GLN A 69 -17.23 9.31 -3.32
C GLN A 69 -17.24 8.78 -1.88
N GLY A 70 -16.12 8.91 -1.16
CA GLY A 70 -16.03 8.53 0.24
C GLY A 70 -16.69 9.55 1.17
N THR A 71 -17.33 9.06 2.22
CA THR A 71 -17.95 9.82 3.30
C THR A 71 -17.04 9.88 4.53
N GLU A 72 -17.49 10.59 5.56
CA GLU A 72 -16.90 10.49 6.89
C GLU A 72 -16.99 9.07 7.46
N ILE A 73 -16.16 8.80 8.46
CA ILE A 73 -16.03 7.47 9.07
C ILE A 73 -17.01 7.27 10.22
N ILE A 74 -17.43 8.35 10.89
CA ILE A 74 -18.29 8.28 12.07
C ILE A 74 -19.61 7.59 11.70
N GLY A 75 -20.05 6.64 12.52
CA GLY A 75 -21.26 5.85 12.30
C GLY A 75 -21.15 4.79 11.20
N THR A 76 -19.94 4.49 10.68
CA THR A 76 -19.74 3.53 9.59
C THR A 76 -19.00 2.26 10.03
N LEU A 77 -19.01 1.23 9.17
CA LEU A 77 -18.17 0.04 9.36
C LEU A 77 -16.67 0.38 9.47
N GLY A 78 -16.23 1.50 8.88
CA GLY A 78 -14.87 1.99 9.02
C GLY A 78 -14.55 2.40 10.47
N GLU A 79 -15.51 3.01 11.18
CA GLU A 79 -15.35 3.32 12.60
C GLU A 79 -15.31 2.04 13.43
N THR A 80 -16.23 1.10 13.16
CA THR A 80 -16.25 -0.21 13.83
C THR A 80 -14.91 -0.93 13.67
N TYR A 81 -14.34 -0.92 12.47
CA TYR A 81 -13.02 -1.49 12.18
C TYR A 81 -11.92 -0.84 13.03
N LEU A 82 -11.84 0.49 13.02
CA LEU A 82 -10.79 1.23 13.75
C LEU A 82 -10.92 1.04 15.27
N ARG A 83 -12.15 1.07 15.81
CA ARG A 83 -12.42 0.82 17.23
C ARG A 83 -12.08 -0.62 17.62
N GLY A 84 -12.47 -1.60 16.80
CA GLY A 84 -12.17 -3.01 17.03
C GLY A 84 -10.66 -3.31 17.03
N ARG A 85 -9.87 -2.50 16.32
CA ARG A 85 -8.40 -2.55 16.29
C ARG A 85 -7.73 -1.60 17.30
N HIS A 86 -8.50 -0.96 18.18
CA HIS A 86 -8.02 0.02 19.16
C HIS A 86 -7.29 1.24 18.54
N LEU A 87 -7.51 1.53 17.26
CA LEU A 87 -6.87 2.63 16.51
C LEU A 87 -7.57 3.98 16.73
N VAL A 88 -8.07 4.21 17.95
CA VAL A 88 -8.75 5.44 18.36
C VAL A 88 -7.85 6.32 19.24
N PRO A 89 -8.03 7.66 19.25
CA PRO A 89 -9.08 8.44 18.56
C PRO A 89 -8.99 8.38 17.04
N LEU A 90 -10.10 8.64 16.35
CA LEU A 90 -10.12 8.63 14.87
C LEU A 90 -9.19 9.72 14.34
N VAL A 91 -8.36 9.35 13.36
CA VAL A 91 -7.51 10.31 12.64
C VAL A 91 -8.30 10.96 11.52
N GLN A 92 -8.06 12.25 11.31
CA GLN A 92 -8.57 12.94 10.14
C GLN A 92 -7.90 12.41 8.86
N GLY A 93 -8.53 12.65 7.71
CA GLY A 93 -7.95 12.27 6.42
C GLY A 93 -8.09 10.80 6.07
N LEU A 94 -9.00 10.06 6.72
CA LEU A 94 -9.50 8.78 6.23
C LEU A 94 -10.95 8.95 5.77
N ARG A 95 -11.41 8.12 4.83
CA ARG A 95 -12.79 8.14 4.34
C ARG A 95 -13.40 6.75 4.34
N PHE A 96 -14.72 6.66 4.39
CA PHE A 96 -15.44 5.39 4.21
C PHE A 96 -16.22 5.39 2.91
N HIS A 97 -16.29 4.26 2.21
CA HIS A 97 -17.09 4.13 0.99
C HIS A 97 -18.01 2.90 1.11
N PRO A 98 -19.35 3.08 1.20
CA PRO A 98 -20.28 1.97 1.47
C PRO A 98 -20.40 0.97 0.31
N ARG A 99 -20.22 1.45 -0.92
CA ARG A 99 -20.25 0.64 -2.16
C ARG A 99 -18.97 0.79 -2.98
N CYS A 100 -17.81 0.54 -2.39
CA CYS A 100 -16.52 0.74 -3.05
C CYS A 100 -16.32 -0.29 -4.17
N PRO A 101 -15.93 0.11 -5.40
CA PRO A 101 -15.69 -0.84 -6.48
C PRO A 101 -14.48 -1.73 -6.18
N TYR A 102 -14.68 -3.03 -6.35
CA TYR A 102 -13.69 -4.10 -6.25
C TYR A 102 -13.69 -4.87 -7.58
N LEU A 103 -12.51 -5.17 -8.12
CA LEU A 103 -12.28 -5.78 -9.44
C LEU A 103 -12.63 -4.90 -10.67
N PRO A 104 -11.95 -5.10 -11.81
CA PRO A 104 -12.27 -4.41 -13.06
C PRO A 104 -13.58 -4.92 -13.66
N LYS A 105 -14.16 -4.11 -14.55
CA LYS A 105 -15.31 -4.53 -15.37
C LYS A 105 -14.93 -5.77 -16.22
N PRO A 106 -15.88 -6.68 -16.49
CA PRO A 106 -17.29 -6.67 -16.05
C PRO A 106 -17.50 -7.31 -14.66
N ARG A 107 -16.45 -7.80 -13.99
CA ARG A 107 -16.53 -8.52 -12.71
C ARG A 107 -16.61 -7.59 -11.48
N THR A 108 -16.97 -6.33 -11.68
CA THR A 108 -16.97 -5.33 -10.60
C THR A 108 -17.97 -5.73 -9.51
N GLN A 109 -17.46 -5.89 -8.29
CA GLN A 109 -18.23 -6.02 -7.08
C GLN A 109 -18.23 -4.70 -6.33
N PHE A 110 -19.26 -4.43 -5.54
CA PHE A 110 -19.35 -3.23 -4.72
C PHE A 110 -19.43 -3.64 -3.26
N LEU A 111 -18.42 -3.27 -2.48
CA LEU A 111 -18.23 -3.72 -1.10
C LEU A 111 -17.91 -2.51 -0.21
N PRO A 112 -18.32 -2.51 1.07
CA PRO A 112 -17.94 -1.43 1.98
C PRO A 112 -16.43 -1.43 2.22
N ALA A 113 -15.81 -0.25 2.24
CA ALA A 113 -14.38 -0.13 2.44
C ALA A 113 -13.99 1.12 3.23
N LEU A 114 -13.02 0.96 4.13
CA LEU A 114 -12.22 2.07 4.64
C LEU A 114 -11.19 2.46 3.57
N LEU A 115 -11.10 3.75 3.26
CA LEU A 115 -10.18 4.34 2.31
C LEU A 115 -9.04 5.02 3.06
N VAL A 116 -7.82 4.52 2.84
CA VAL A 116 -6.58 5.10 3.36
C VAL A 116 -5.87 5.79 2.20
N PRO A 117 -5.68 7.13 2.23
CA PRO A 117 -5.06 7.85 1.13
C PRO A 117 -3.54 7.62 1.11
N VAL A 118 -2.97 7.65 -0.09
CA VAL A 118 -1.54 7.73 -0.32
C VAL A 118 -1.25 9.07 -0.99
N GLN A 119 -0.44 9.89 -0.34
CA GLN A 119 -0.15 11.25 -0.77
C GLN A 119 1.35 11.47 -0.97
N GLU A 120 1.68 12.14 -2.07
CA GLU A 120 2.99 12.69 -2.36
C GLU A 120 2.87 14.21 -2.32
N GLY A 121 3.38 14.84 -1.25
CA GLY A 121 3.02 16.21 -0.91
C GLY A 121 1.51 16.31 -0.63
N GLN A 122 0.82 17.21 -1.34
CA GLN A 122 -0.64 17.39 -1.23
C GLN A 122 -1.44 16.55 -2.24
N ARG A 123 -0.76 15.87 -3.17
CA ARG A 123 -1.40 15.15 -4.26
C ARG A 123 -1.75 13.72 -3.85
N LEU A 124 -3.02 13.35 -4.00
CA LEU A 124 -3.45 11.96 -3.86
C LEU A 124 -2.97 11.15 -5.06
N THR A 125 -2.11 10.16 -4.84
CA THR A 125 -1.54 9.31 -5.92
C THR A 125 -2.17 7.93 -5.97
N ALA A 126 -2.66 7.45 -4.83
CA ALA A 126 -3.35 6.17 -4.70
C ALA A 126 -4.24 6.15 -3.45
N ILE A 127 -5.08 5.13 -3.36
CA ILE A 127 -5.83 4.79 -2.14
C ILE A 127 -5.66 3.30 -1.84
N GLN A 128 -5.40 2.95 -0.59
CA GLN A 128 -5.57 1.59 -0.12
C GLN A 128 -7.02 1.43 0.35
N ARG A 129 -7.73 0.48 -0.26
CA ARG A 129 -9.09 0.11 0.13
C ARG A 129 -9.01 -1.09 1.07
N ILE A 130 -9.44 -0.91 2.30
CA ILE A 130 -9.59 -1.99 3.28
C ILE A 130 -11.07 -2.38 3.25
N PHE A 131 -11.40 -3.45 2.54
CA PHE A 131 -12.78 -3.91 2.43
C PHE A 131 -13.21 -4.65 3.68
N LEU A 132 -14.44 -4.39 4.12
CA LEU A 132 -14.97 -4.85 5.40
C LEU A 132 -16.14 -5.82 5.18
N ASP A 133 -16.34 -6.74 6.13
CA ASP A 133 -17.55 -7.54 6.24
C ASP A 133 -18.64 -6.80 7.06
N PRO A 134 -19.86 -7.36 7.20
CA PRO A 134 -20.93 -6.73 7.99
C PRO A 134 -20.59 -6.51 9.47
N ASP A 135 -19.63 -7.25 10.03
CA ASP A 135 -19.18 -7.10 11.42
C ASP A 135 -18.04 -6.06 11.55
N GLY A 136 -17.65 -5.41 10.44
CA GLY A 136 -16.59 -4.42 10.42
C GLY A 136 -15.18 -5.03 10.48
N ARG A 137 -15.02 -6.34 10.23
CA ARG A 137 -13.71 -6.97 10.13
C ARG A 137 -13.17 -6.81 8.71
N TYR A 138 -11.86 -6.58 8.59
CA TYR A 138 -11.26 -6.50 7.26
C TYR A 138 -11.26 -7.89 6.61
N THR A 139 -11.48 -7.89 5.32
CA THR A 139 -11.48 -9.11 4.53
C THR A 139 -10.40 -9.11 3.46
N ARG A 140 -10.03 -7.94 2.95
CA ARG A 140 -8.88 -7.75 2.06
C ARG A 140 -8.46 -6.28 1.99
N LYS A 141 -7.19 -6.07 1.64
CA LYS A 141 -6.63 -4.73 1.38
C LYS A 141 -6.15 -4.66 -0.06
N VAL A 142 -6.58 -3.65 -0.80
CA VAL A 142 -6.26 -3.52 -2.24
C VAL A 142 -5.95 -2.08 -2.61
N MET A 143 -4.79 -1.88 -3.21
CA MET A 143 -4.38 -0.58 -3.74
C MET A 143 -5.16 -0.21 -5.02
N LEU A 144 -5.53 1.05 -5.17
CA LEU A 144 -6.04 1.65 -6.40
C LEU A 144 -5.17 2.87 -6.73
N GLY A 145 -4.75 3.02 -7.99
CA GLY A 145 -3.77 4.02 -8.40
C GLY A 145 -2.33 3.52 -8.28
N THR A 146 -1.39 4.45 -8.39
CA THR A 146 0.06 4.18 -8.35
C THR A 146 0.65 4.97 -7.19
N PRO A 147 1.02 4.31 -6.08
CA PRO A 147 1.39 5.04 -4.87
C PRO A 147 2.73 5.79 -4.98
N GLY A 148 3.60 5.43 -5.93
CA GLY A 148 4.84 6.17 -6.23
C GLY A 148 5.77 6.25 -5.02
N ARG A 149 6.14 7.47 -4.61
CA ARG A 149 6.85 7.78 -3.35
C ARG A 149 5.94 8.27 -2.22
N GLY A 150 4.62 8.24 -2.43
CA GLY A 150 3.65 8.73 -1.47
C GLY A 150 3.44 7.81 -0.27
N ALA A 151 2.90 8.36 0.81
CA ALA A 151 2.59 7.65 2.03
C ALA A 151 1.18 7.99 2.51
N TRP A 152 0.61 7.14 3.37
CA TRP A 152 -0.39 7.66 4.30
C TRP A 152 0.34 8.50 5.35
N GLN A 153 -0.05 9.77 5.49
CA GLN A 153 0.59 10.74 6.38
C GLN A 153 -0.36 11.02 7.55
N GLY A 154 -0.28 10.23 8.62
CA GLY A 154 -1.23 10.34 9.75
C GLY A 154 -1.18 11.67 10.51
N ALA A 155 -0.03 12.34 10.49
CA ALA A 155 0.17 13.70 10.97
C ALA A 155 1.40 14.31 10.28
N ARG A 156 1.49 15.64 10.28
CA ARG A 156 2.72 16.32 9.82
C ARG A 156 3.81 16.16 10.88
N PRO A 157 4.99 15.63 10.51
CA PRO A 157 6.12 15.60 11.44
C PRO A 157 6.70 17.01 11.60
N ALA A 158 7.28 17.29 12.76
CA ALA A 158 8.20 18.41 12.95
C ALA A 158 9.61 17.93 12.56
N ASP A 159 10.38 17.51 13.56
CA ASP A 159 11.74 17.00 13.47
C ASP A 159 11.85 15.47 13.65
N ILE A 160 10.86 14.86 14.31
CA ILE A 160 10.77 13.41 14.52
C ILE A 160 9.64 12.80 13.69
N LEU A 161 9.95 11.71 12.98
CA LEU A 161 8.98 10.93 12.20
C LEU A 161 9.20 9.42 12.42
N GLY A 162 8.13 8.66 12.44
CA GLY A 162 8.15 7.21 12.23
C GLY A 162 7.69 6.83 10.83
N ILE A 163 8.20 5.74 10.28
CA ILE A 163 7.65 5.11 9.08
C ILE A 163 7.37 3.64 9.34
N ALA A 164 6.25 3.13 8.84
CA ALA A 164 5.88 1.72 8.91
C ALA A 164 5.35 1.22 7.57
N GLU A 165 5.21 -0.09 7.43
CA GLU A 165 4.66 -0.70 6.22
C GLU A 165 3.15 -0.57 6.13
N GLY A 166 2.45 -0.88 7.23
CA GLY A 166 1.00 -0.92 7.32
C GLY A 166 0.42 0.35 7.95
N PHE A 167 -0.79 0.70 7.52
CA PHE A 167 -1.58 1.76 8.12
C PHE A 167 -1.81 1.51 9.62
N GLU A 168 -2.18 0.28 9.99
CA GLU A 168 -2.47 -0.08 11.38
C GLU A 168 -1.21 -0.03 12.25
N THR A 169 -0.09 -0.53 11.75
CA THR A 169 1.22 -0.47 12.44
C THR A 169 1.63 0.99 12.66
N ALA A 170 1.55 1.85 11.64
CA ALA A 170 1.89 3.27 11.78
C ALA A 170 0.98 3.98 12.80
N ARG A 171 -0.33 3.73 12.73
CA ARG A 171 -1.28 4.33 13.68
C ARG A 171 -1.03 3.84 15.11
N ALA A 172 -0.79 2.55 15.28
CA ALA A 172 -0.49 1.98 16.59
C ALA A 172 0.83 2.52 17.17
N PHE A 173 1.87 2.62 16.36
CA PHE A 173 3.14 3.23 16.76
C PHE A 173 2.94 4.67 17.26
N THR A 174 2.12 5.45 16.54
CA THR A 174 1.79 6.83 16.96
C THR A 174 1.10 6.86 18.32
N LEU A 175 0.13 5.96 18.55
CA LEU A 175 -0.62 5.90 19.81
C LEU A 175 0.27 5.45 20.98
N LEU A 176 1.14 4.48 20.76
CA LEU A 176 2.01 3.91 21.80
C LEU A 176 3.22 4.79 22.13
N ARG A 177 3.77 5.49 21.14
CA ARG A 177 5.04 6.22 21.26
C ARG A 177 4.89 7.73 21.25
N GLY A 178 3.71 8.26 20.90
CA GLY A 178 3.49 9.69 20.73
C GLY A 178 4.23 10.31 19.54
N ILE A 179 4.78 9.49 18.64
CA ILE A 179 5.57 9.93 17.48
C ILE A 179 4.72 9.88 16.21
N PRO A 180 4.57 10.97 15.43
CA PRO A 180 3.90 10.93 14.14
C PRO A 180 4.46 9.82 13.26
N CYS A 181 3.62 8.95 12.73
CA CYS A 181 4.08 7.85 11.90
C CYS A 181 3.33 7.77 10.57
N TRP A 182 4.09 7.61 9.49
CA TRP A 182 3.59 7.45 8.13
C TRP A 182 3.60 5.99 7.72
N ALA A 183 2.71 5.61 6.80
CA ALA A 183 2.68 4.25 6.27
C ALA A 183 2.98 4.21 4.77
N SER A 184 3.87 3.31 4.37
CA SER A 184 4.17 3.04 2.96
C SER A 184 3.08 2.20 2.27
N LEU A 185 2.18 1.58 3.03
CA LEU A 185 1.13 0.69 2.52
C LEU A 185 1.69 -0.42 1.61
N GLY A 186 2.88 -0.90 1.93
CA GLY A 186 3.55 -2.05 1.30
C GLY A 186 5.05 -2.13 1.63
N ALA A 187 5.50 -3.29 2.11
CA ALA A 187 6.88 -3.56 2.55
C ALA A 187 7.95 -3.07 1.57
N ARG A 188 7.81 -3.43 0.30
CA ARG A 188 8.77 -3.09 -0.78
C ARG A 188 8.86 -1.61 -1.10
N ARG A 189 8.00 -0.77 -0.51
CA ARG A 189 8.00 0.68 -0.68
C ARG A 189 8.53 1.44 0.52
N LEU A 190 8.87 0.77 1.61
CA LEU A 190 9.28 1.43 2.85
C LEU A 190 10.50 2.36 2.63
N HIS A 191 11.44 1.96 1.78
CA HIS A 191 12.62 2.74 1.39
C HIS A 191 12.35 3.84 0.34
N GLN A 192 11.12 3.99 -0.15
CA GLN A 192 10.80 4.88 -1.29
C GLN A 192 10.05 6.14 -0.86
N LEU A 193 9.68 6.26 0.42
CA LEU A 193 8.97 7.42 0.94
C LEU A 193 9.83 8.68 0.86
N GLN A 194 9.19 9.80 0.54
CA GLN A 194 9.82 11.11 0.57
C GLN A 194 9.80 11.66 1.99
N ILE A 195 10.90 11.47 2.74
CA ILE A 195 11.05 11.99 4.10
C ILE A 195 11.25 13.52 4.03
N PRO A 196 10.47 14.33 4.76
CA PRO A 196 10.67 15.78 4.79
C PRO A 196 12.06 16.16 5.29
N ALA A 197 12.65 17.21 4.71
CA ALA A 197 13.97 17.71 5.12
C ALA A 197 14.01 18.26 6.55
N SER A 198 12.85 18.59 7.13
CA SER A 198 12.75 19.01 8.54
C SER A 198 13.00 17.86 9.51
N VAL A 199 12.87 16.60 9.07
CA VAL A 199 13.05 15.42 9.92
C VAL A 199 14.54 15.17 10.12
N THR A 200 14.96 15.21 11.38
CA THR A 200 16.33 14.93 11.84
C THR A 200 16.42 13.60 12.59
N ARG A 201 15.29 13.02 13.00
CA ARG A 201 15.23 11.65 13.57
C ARG A 201 14.10 10.85 12.94
N LEU A 202 14.44 9.70 12.37
CA LEU A 202 13.51 8.80 11.69
C LEU A 202 13.49 7.42 12.35
N PHE A 203 12.33 7.04 12.89
CA PHE A 203 12.08 5.69 13.39
C PHE A 203 11.57 4.80 12.25
N VAL A 204 12.20 3.66 12.03
CA VAL A 204 11.71 2.64 11.09
C VAL A 204 10.98 1.56 11.88
N ALA A 205 9.66 1.70 11.96
CA ALA A 205 8.75 0.81 12.67
C ALA A 205 8.44 -0.43 11.80
N GLY A 206 9.37 -1.39 11.82
CA GLY A 206 9.27 -2.63 11.06
C GLY A 206 8.36 -3.69 11.72
N ASP A 207 7.84 -4.59 10.90
CA ASP A 207 7.17 -5.79 11.38
C ASP A 207 8.21 -6.88 11.72
N ASN A 208 7.93 -7.65 12.77
CA ASN A 208 8.77 -8.72 13.30
C ASN A 208 8.60 -10.03 12.51
N ASP A 209 8.61 -9.93 11.19
CA ASP A 209 8.62 -11.07 10.27
C ASP A 209 9.75 -10.93 9.23
N PRO A 210 10.07 -11.99 8.47
CA PRO A 210 11.20 -11.94 7.53
C PRO A 210 11.06 -10.92 6.40
N GLU A 211 9.83 -10.57 5.97
CA GLU A 211 9.65 -9.53 4.95
C GLU A 211 9.83 -8.15 5.59
N GLY A 212 9.22 -7.94 6.75
CA GLY A 212 9.32 -6.71 7.53
C GLY A 212 10.74 -6.33 7.91
N ARG A 213 11.53 -7.32 8.39
CA ARG A 213 12.95 -7.11 8.73
C ARG A 213 13.80 -6.73 7.52
N ARG A 214 13.54 -7.33 6.34
CA ARG A 214 14.25 -6.99 5.11
C ARG A 214 13.90 -5.59 4.62
N ALA A 215 12.62 -5.23 4.66
CA ALA A 215 12.16 -3.89 4.29
C ALA A 215 12.72 -2.81 5.24
N MET A 216 12.76 -3.09 6.55
CA MET A 216 13.39 -2.22 7.54
C MET A 216 14.88 -2.02 7.23
N ALA A 217 15.65 -3.10 7.07
CA ALA A 217 17.07 -3.02 6.74
C ALA A 217 17.32 -2.21 5.45
N GLN A 218 16.52 -2.45 4.40
CA GLN A 218 16.60 -1.69 3.15
C GLN A 218 16.28 -0.20 3.34
N ALA A 219 15.28 0.13 4.17
CA ALA A 219 14.96 1.52 4.49
C ALA A 219 16.06 2.20 5.30
N MET A 220 16.64 1.50 6.27
CA MET A 220 17.77 2.00 7.07
C MET A 220 18.98 2.33 6.17
N GLU A 221 19.33 1.43 5.25
CA GLU A 221 20.41 1.68 4.28
C GLU A 221 20.08 2.85 3.34
N CYS A 222 18.86 2.89 2.80
CA CYS A 222 18.46 3.90 1.82
C CYS A 222 18.38 5.32 2.41
N TYR A 223 18.01 5.45 3.68
CA TYR A 223 17.85 6.75 4.33
C TYR A 223 19.09 7.22 5.09
N ALA A 224 20.14 6.40 5.16
CA ALA A 224 21.36 6.73 5.89
C ALA A 224 22.00 8.01 5.33
N ARG A 225 22.06 9.06 6.15
CA ARG A 225 22.75 10.31 5.85
C ARG A 225 23.17 11.03 7.15
N PRO A 226 24.23 11.86 7.13
CA PRO A 226 24.80 12.44 8.35
C PRO A 226 23.85 13.32 9.18
N ASP A 227 22.86 13.94 8.53
CA ASP A 227 21.86 14.84 9.12
C ASP A 227 20.58 14.13 9.61
N LEU A 228 20.53 12.80 9.54
CA LEU A 228 19.37 12.01 9.93
C LEU A 228 19.75 10.88 10.89
N ASP A 229 19.29 10.97 12.14
CA ASP A 229 19.36 9.91 13.13
C ASP A 229 18.34 8.81 12.82
N LEU A 230 18.82 7.63 12.43
CA LEU A 230 17.98 6.48 12.09
C LEU A 230 17.85 5.52 13.28
N VAL A 231 16.60 5.22 13.65
CA VAL A 231 16.31 4.35 14.79
C VAL A 231 15.46 3.16 14.35
N GLU A 232 15.97 1.94 14.55
CA GLU A 232 15.16 0.74 14.38
C GLU A 232 14.12 0.64 15.50
N ALA A 233 12.86 0.39 15.13
CA ALA A 233 11.76 0.27 16.07
C ALA A 233 10.96 -0.99 15.82
N LEU A 234 11.48 -2.13 16.31
CA LEU A 234 10.74 -3.39 16.27
C LEU A 234 9.77 -3.49 17.45
N PRO A 235 8.58 -4.09 17.25
CA PRO A 235 7.69 -4.41 18.37
C PRO A 235 8.37 -5.41 19.31
N PRO A 236 8.13 -5.34 20.63
CA PRO A 236 8.66 -6.31 21.58
C PRO A 236 8.15 -7.72 21.26
N ALA A 237 9.00 -8.73 21.49
CA ALA A 237 8.55 -10.12 21.42
C ALA A 237 7.44 -10.37 22.47
N PRO A 238 6.44 -11.22 22.17
CA PRO A 238 6.28 -12.07 20.99
C PRO A 238 5.48 -11.40 19.84
N PHE A 239 5.28 -10.08 19.88
CA PHE A 239 4.38 -9.42 18.96
C PHE A 239 4.96 -9.35 17.55
N LYS A 240 4.08 -9.64 16.57
CA LYS A 240 4.41 -9.57 15.15
C LYS A 240 4.58 -8.13 14.67
N ASP A 241 3.70 -7.23 15.09
CA ASP A 241 3.66 -5.84 14.62
C ASP A 241 3.19 -4.92 15.76
N TRP A 242 3.38 -3.61 15.60
CA TRP A 242 2.96 -2.64 16.60
C TRP A 242 1.44 -2.60 16.82
N ALA A 243 0.63 -3.00 15.83
CA ALA A 243 -0.81 -3.08 16.01
C ALA A 243 -1.19 -4.19 16.99
N ARG A 244 -0.48 -5.33 16.98
CA ARG A 244 -0.66 -6.40 17.99
C ARG A 244 -0.24 -5.98 19.39
N VAL A 245 0.81 -5.16 19.51
CA VAL A 245 1.23 -4.58 20.81
C VAL A 245 0.10 -3.74 21.39
N LEU A 246 -0.46 -2.84 20.59
CA LEU A 246 -1.57 -1.98 21.01
C LEU A 246 -2.81 -2.77 21.42
N GLU A 247 -3.17 -3.80 20.66
CA GLU A 247 -4.29 -4.70 21.00
C GLU A 247 -4.09 -5.37 22.36
N ALA A 248 -2.87 -5.84 22.64
CA ALA A 248 -2.55 -6.49 23.89
C ALA A 248 -2.57 -5.52 25.09
N GLU A 249 -2.00 -4.32 24.96
CA GLU A 249 -2.04 -3.29 26.00
C GLU A 249 -3.47 -2.87 26.32
N ALA A 250 -4.32 -2.69 25.30
CA ALA A 250 -5.71 -2.34 25.48
C ALA A 250 -6.54 -3.45 26.14
N GLN A 251 -6.15 -4.72 25.99
CA GLN A 251 -6.77 -5.86 26.67
C GLN A 251 -6.29 -5.99 28.11
N ALA A 252 -5.03 -5.66 28.38
CA ALA A 252 -4.48 -5.64 29.74
C ALA A 252 -5.09 -4.52 30.58
N GLY A 253 -5.24 -3.31 30.03
CA GLY A 253 -5.83 -2.16 30.73
C GLY A 253 -7.35 -2.22 30.93
N ARG A 254 -8.02 -3.27 30.45
CA ARG A 254 -9.45 -3.56 30.71
C ARG A 254 -9.67 -4.56 31.85
N ARG A 255 -8.60 -5.13 32.41
CA ARG A 255 -8.63 -6.00 33.59
C ARG A 255 -8.32 -5.18 34.84
#